data_AF-A0A7Y5XVB9-F1
#
_entry.id   AF-A0A7Y5XVB9-F1
#
_cell.length_a   1.000
_cell.length_b   1.000
_cell.length_c   1.000
_cell.angle_alpha   90.00
_cell.angle_beta   90.00
_cell.angle_gamma   90.00
#
_symmetry.space_group_name_H-M   'P 1'
#
loop_
_entity.id
_entity.type
_entity.pdbx_description
1 polymer ?
#
loop_
_entity_poly.entity_id
_entity_poly.type
_entity_poly.pdbx_seq_one_letter_code
_entity_poly.pdbx_strand_id
1 'polypeptide(L)' 'MTTTEIRIHLDTLAEERLAALAWGADAIPAYLDDLEREIEGYRSAYVGAAVTEIASFRAQLSGPQVG' A
#
# COMPACT_ATOMS: atom_id res chain seq x y z
N MET A 1 6.13 -8.67 -2.46
CA MET A 1 5.28 -8.59 -1.27
C MET A 1 3.91 -9.15 -1.60
N THR A 2 3.31 -9.90 -0.70
CA THR A 2 1.90 -10.33 -0.77
C THR A 2 0.97 -9.15 -0.49
N THR A 3 -0.32 -9.27 -0.81
CA THR A 3 -1.31 -8.22 -0.50
C THR A 3 -1.33 -7.89 1.00
N THR A 4 -1.20 -8.91 1.85
CA THR A 4 -1.13 -8.75 3.31
C THR A 4 0.13 -8.00 3.75
N GLU A 5 1.29 -8.33 3.19
CA GLU A 5 2.54 -7.63 3.51
C GLU A 5 2.46 -6.15 3.11
N ILE A 6 1.86 -5.83 1.96
CA ILE A 6 1.67 -4.45 1.53
C ILE A 6 0.70 -3.72 2.47
N ARG A 7 -0.38 -4.38 2.92
CA ARG A 7 -1.32 -3.79 3.88
C ARG A 7 -0.63 -3.43 5.19
N ILE A 8 0.12 -4.37 5.77
CA ILE A 8 0.85 -4.14 7.02
C ILE A 8 1.81 -2.96 6.87
N HIS A 9 2.50 -2.88 5.74
CA HIS A 9 3.41 -1.77 5.49
C HIS A 9 2.69 -0.42 5.36
N LEU A 10 1.54 -0.37 4.70
CA LEU A 10 0.70 0.84 4.66
C LEU A 10 0.23 1.28 6.06
N ASP A 11 -0.08 0.33 6.94
CA ASP A 11 -0.46 0.64 8.32
C ASP A 11 0.75 1.23 9.09
N THR A 12 1.95 0.69 8.89
CA THR A 12 3.19 1.25 9.44
C THR A 12 3.47 2.67 8.94
N LEU A 13 3.30 2.94 7.64
CA LEU A 13 3.48 4.30 7.08
C LEU A 13 2.44 5.29 7.63
N ALA A 14 1.22 4.84 7.91
CA ALA A 14 0.20 5.66 8.55
C ALA A 14 0.57 6.02 9.99
N GLU A 15 1.11 5.06 10.74
CA GLU A 15 1.65 5.29 12.09
C GLU A 15 2.84 6.24 12.06
N GLU A 16 3.78 6.06 11.12
CA GLU A 16 4.92 6.95 10.92
C GLU A 16 4.45 8.38 10.64
N ARG A 17 3.47 8.58 9.75
CA ARG A 17 2.93 9.90 9.43
C ARG A 17 2.34 10.59 10.67
N LEU A 18 1.62 9.85 11.51
CA LEU A 18 1.08 10.38 12.77
C LEU A 18 2.20 10.76 13.74
N ALA A 19 3.21 9.90 13.88
CA ALA A 19 4.38 10.17 14.72
C ALA A 19 5.15 11.40 14.22
N ALA A 20 5.42 11.48 12.92
CA ALA A 20 6.10 12.60 12.28
C ALA A 20 5.43 13.94 12.58
N LEU A 21 4.11 14.02 12.43
CA LEU A 21 3.34 15.22 12.76
C LEU A 21 3.42 15.55 14.26
N ALA A 22 3.34 14.55 15.13
CA ALA A 22 3.46 14.75 16.58
C ALA A 22 4.85 15.28 17.00
N TRP A 23 5.88 14.98 16.22
CA TRP A 23 7.26 15.44 16.44
C TRP A 23 7.60 16.75 15.70
N GLY A 24 6.65 17.37 15.00
CA GLY A 24 6.85 18.64 14.30
C GLY A 24 7.58 18.52 12.96
N ALA A 25 7.53 17.34 12.32
CA ALA A 25 8.10 17.14 10.99
C ALA A 25 7.36 17.91 9.88
N ASP A 26 6.22 18.54 10.17
CA ASP A 26 5.57 19.51 9.29
C ASP A 26 6.45 20.74 9.00
N ALA A 27 7.41 21.04 9.88
CA ALA A 27 8.47 22.01 9.61
C ALA A 27 9.51 21.52 8.57
N ILE A 28 9.42 20.28 8.11
CA ILE A 28 10.32 19.65 7.12
C ILE A 28 9.47 19.13 5.93
N PRO A 29 8.99 20.01 5.03
CA PRO A 29 8.06 19.62 3.96
C PRO A 29 8.59 18.48 3.08
N ALA A 30 9.89 18.47 2.78
CA ALA A 30 10.52 17.44 1.96
C ALA A 30 10.35 16.02 2.53
N TYR A 31 10.30 15.88 3.86
CA TYR A 31 10.10 14.58 4.51
C TYR A 31 8.63 14.13 4.40
N LEU A 32 7.67 15.02 4.65
CA LEU A 32 6.25 14.69 4.49
C LEU A 32 5.86 14.41 3.03
N ASP A 33 6.45 15.14 2.08
CA ASP A 33 6.26 14.90 0.65
C ASP A 33 6.83 13.55 0.21
N ASP A 34 7.92 13.11 0.82
CA ASP A 34 8.51 11.79 0.58
C ASP A 34 7.63 10.67 1.12
N LEU A 35 7.19 10.82 2.38
CA LEU A 35 6.30 9.88 3.04
C LEU A 35 4.96 9.74 2.31
N GLU A 36 4.37 10.84 1.83
CA GLU A 36 3.12 10.78 1.07
C GLU A 36 3.32 10.12 -0.31
N ARG A 37 4.46 10.37 -0.98
CA ARG A 37 4.80 9.67 -2.23
C ARG A 37 4.96 8.17 -2.01
N GLU A 38 5.58 7.77 -0.91
CA GLU A 38 5.73 6.35 -0.56
C GLU A 38 4.37 5.70 -0.29
N ILE A 39 3.53 6.33 0.54
CA ILE A 39 2.16 5.87 0.81
C ILE A 39 1.38 5.66 -0.48
N GLU A 40 1.42 6.62 -1.41
CA GLU A 40 0.69 6.51 -2.67
C GLU A 40 1.24 5.41 -3.59
N GLY A 41 2.56 5.23 -3.61
CA GLY A 41 3.20 4.11 -4.30
C GLY A 41 2.71 2.76 -3.79
N TYR A 42 2.65 2.58 -2.47
CA TYR A 42 2.18 1.33 -1.88
C TYR A 42 0.67 1.13 -1.98
N ARG A 43 -0.14 2.19 -2.01
CA ARG A 43 -1.57 2.09 -2.32
C ARG A 43 -1.81 1.53 -3.72
N SER A 44 -1.08 2.05 -4.70
CA SER A 44 -1.14 1.53 -6.07
C SER A 44 -0.68 0.08 -6.15
N ALA A 45 0.42 -0.26 -5.47
CA ALA A 45 0.91 -1.65 -5.38
C ALA A 45 -0.09 -2.59 -4.71
N TYR A 46 -0.76 -2.15 -3.64
CA TYR A 46 -1.79 -2.91 -2.93
C TYR A 46 -2.94 -3.26 -3.85
N VAL A 47 -3.46 -2.28 -4.61
CA VAL A 47 -4.56 -2.51 -5.55
C VAL A 47 -4.15 -3.55 -6.59
N GLY A 48 -2.95 -3.40 -7.19
CA GLY A 48 -2.43 -4.35 -8.17
C GLY A 48 -2.26 -5.77 -7.62
N ALA A 49 -1.73 -5.91 -6.41
CA ALA A 49 -1.59 -7.19 -5.73
C ALA A 49 -2.95 -7.82 -5.41
N ALA A 50 -3.88 -7.05 -4.83
CA ALA A 50 -5.20 -7.52 -4.44
C ALA A 50 -6.02 -8.02 -5.63
N VAL A 51 -6.04 -7.27 -6.75
CA VAL A 51 -6.78 -7.71 -7.94
C VAL A 51 -6.15 -8.96 -8.57
N THR A 52 -4.83 -9.07 -8.53
CA THR A 52 -4.10 -10.25 -9.03
C THR A 52 -4.38 -11.49 -8.18
N GLU A 53 -4.39 -11.37 -6.85
CA GLU A 53 -4.75 -12.46 -5.94
C GLU A 53 -6.21 -12.90 -6.17
N ILE A 54 -7.15 -11.95 -6.26
CA ILE A 54 -8.57 -12.25 -6.54
C ILE A 54 -8.70 -12.99 -7.87
N ALA A 55 -8.04 -12.50 -8.94
CA ALA A 55 -8.08 -13.15 -10.24
C ALA A 55 -7.50 -14.58 -10.18
N SER A 56 -6.42 -14.77 -9.41
CA SER A 56 -5.78 -16.06 -9.23
C SER A 56 -6.68 -17.05 -8.48
N PHE A 57 -7.31 -16.63 -7.38
CA PHE A 57 -8.25 -17.48 -6.63
C PHE A 57 -9.49 -17.83 -7.44
N ARG A 58 -10.02 -16.86 -8.19
CA ARG A 58 -11.14 -17.11 -9.10
C ARG A 58 -10.77 -18.12 -10.19
N ALA A 59 -9.57 -18.03 -10.75
CA ALA A 59 -9.09 -18.98 -11.74
C ALA A 59 -8.91 -20.40 -11.17
N GLN A 60 -8.50 -20.53 -9.90
CA GLN A 60 -8.43 -21.82 -9.22
C GLN A 60 -9.81 -22.46 -9.02
N LEU A 61 -10.84 -21.64 -8.79
CA LEU A 61 -12.21 -22.13 -8.56
C LEU A 61 -12.99 -22.41 -9.86
N SER A 62 -12.80 -21.60 -10.90
CA SER A 62 -13.66 -21.58 -12.10
C SER A 62 -12.92 -21.78 -13.42
N GLY A 63 -11.59 -21.97 -13.39
CA GLY A 63 -10.73 -21.95 -14.56
C GLY A 63 -10.33 -20.52 -14.98
N PRO A 64 -9.27 -20.35 -15.81
CA PRO A 64 -8.85 -19.04 -16.30
C PRO A 64 -9.97 -18.33 -17.06
N GLN A 65 -10.18 -17.05 -16.77
CA GLN A 65 -11.10 -16.22 -17.54
C GLN A 65 -10.39 -15.77 -18.82
N VAL A 66 -10.76 -16.35 -19.95
CA VAL A 66 -10.07 -16.17 -21.24
C VAL A 66 -10.64 -15.06 -22.13
N GLY A 67 -11.68 -14.35 -21.67
CA GLY A 67 -12.39 -13.36 -22.47
C GLY A 67 -13.47 -13.99 -23.35
#